data_AF-A0A2Z2HND4-F1
#
_entry.id   AF-A0A2Z2HND4-F1
#
_cell.length_a   1.000
_cell.length_b   1.000
_cell.length_c   1.000
_cell.angle_alpha   90.00
_cell.angle_beta   90.00
_cell.angle_gamma   90.00
#
_symmetry.space_group_name_H-M   'P 1'
#
loop_
_entity.id
_entity.type
_entity.pdbx_description
1 polymer ?
#
loop_
_entity_poly.entity_id
_entity_poly.type
_entity_poly.pdbx_seq_one_letter_code
_entity_poly.pdbx_strand_id
1 'polypeptide(L)'
;MKRIQNRRRFLQLATAGAAASVAGCSDLQPSTDDGSEPETPQEQGDGDEIDPDDVSDTALTALVQPDPDELAEIEAEIVEQVEAGELDQMQAQQEMQRRQMEIIDDLADSFQSTAADADAYHVEASMPDQGAFLVDGDAEALVAQLNDGAVSALLPSQEYVEAQEAMAAQPDPDEMDEEALEEELQEQVEEQG
;
A
#
# COMPACT_ATOMS: atom_id res chain seq x y z
N MET A 1 -36.71 35.19 36.81
CA MET A 1 -35.30 35.29 37.23
C MET A 1 -34.92 34.08 38.08
N LYS A 2 -33.78 33.43 37.78
CA LYS A 2 -33.13 32.28 38.46
C LYS A 2 -33.87 30.93 38.27
N ARG A 3 -33.25 29.82 37.85
CA ARG A 3 -31.89 29.33 38.08
C ARG A 3 -31.37 28.55 36.85
N ILE A 4 -30.18 28.86 36.37
CA ILE A 4 -29.42 27.99 35.45
C ILE A 4 -28.72 26.97 36.35
N GLN A 5 -29.21 25.74 36.38
CA GLN A 5 -28.60 24.63 37.10
C GLN A 5 -27.54 23.95 36.22
N ASN A 6 -26.29 24.36 36.43
CA ASN A 6 -25.21 23.47 36.86
C ASN A 6 -25.02 22.14 36.10
N ARG A 7 -24.23 22.15 35.01
CA ARG A 7 -23.50 20.95 34.50
C ARG A 7 -22.18 21.33 33.82
N ARG A 8 -21.27 21.98 34.55
CA ARG A 8 -19.83 21.93 34.24
C ARG A 8 -19.17 21.04 35.28
N ARG A 9 -19.16 19.73 35.01
CA ARG A 9 -18.33 18.80 35.76
C ARG A 9 -16.94 18.85 35.13
N PHE A 10 -16.02 19.31 35.97
CA PHE A 10 -14.59 19.38 35.76
C PHE A 10 -14.04 18.00 35.38
N LEU A 11 -13.40 17.90 34.22
CA LEU A 11 -12.41 16.85 33.95
C LEU A 11 -11.14 17.23 34.70
N GLN A 12 -11.08 16.81 35.96
CA GLN A 12 -9.83 16.70 36.71
C GLN A 12 -9.58 15.22 36.93
N LEU A 13 -8.99 14.57 35.92
CA LEU A 13 -8.39 13.26 36.12
C LEU A 13 -6.88 13.47 36.16
N ALA A 14 -6.34 13.27 37.36
CA ALA A 14 -4.93 13.41 37.67
C ALA A 14 -4.12 12.34 36.93
N THR A 15 -3.13 12.80 36.18
CA THR A 15 -2.04 12.03 35.60
C THR A 15 -1.09 11.57 36.70
N ALA A 16 -1.18 10.29 37.08
CA ALA A 16 -0.12 9.56 37.78
C ALA A 16 -0.37 8.05 37.62
N GLY A 17 0.38 7.39 36.75
CA GLY A 17 0.35 5.94 36.58
C GLY A 17 1.63 5.49 35.90
N ALA A 18 2.46 4.76 36.66
CA ALA A 18 3.82 4.37 36.33
C ALA A 18 3.92 3.49 35.07
N ALA A 19 5.02 3.66 34.35
CA ALA A 19 5.49 2.76 33.31
C ALA A 19 5.72 1.35 33.89
N ALA A 20 5.10 0.36 33.25
CA ALA A 20 5.60 -1.01 33.11
C ALA A 20 4.60 -1.79 32.25
N SER A 21 4.84 -1.83 30.94
CA SER A 21 4.29 -2.87 30.07
C SER A 21 5.33 -3.13 29.00
N VAL A 22 6.31 -3.96 29.37
CA VAL A 22 7.11 -4.73 28.42
C VAL A 22 6.15 -5.80 27.92
N ALA A 23 5.32 -5.43 26.95
CA ALA A 23 4.58 -6.38 26.14
C ALA A 23 5.61 -6.98 25.18
N GLY A 24 5.75 -8.31 25.25
CA GLY A 24 6.79 -9.05 24.54
C GLY A 24 6.72 -8.85 23.03
N CYS A 25 7.80 -8.31 22.49
CA CYS A 25 8.18 -8.57 21.11
C CYS A 25 8.92 -9.90 21.09
N SER A 26 8.25 -10.90 20.54
CA SER A 26 8.80 -12.00 19.75
C SER A 26 10.22 -12.46 20.07
N ASP A 27 10.30 -13.55 20.83
CA ASP A 27 11.40 -14.49 20.76
C ASP A 27 11.30 -15.19 19.40
N LEU A 28 11.87 -14.59 18.35
CA LEU A 28 12.04 -15.26 17.06
C LEU A 28 13.12 -16.33 17.25
N GLN A 29 12.70 -17.55 17.59
CA GLN A 29 13.53 -18.74 17.43
C GLN A 29 13.64 -19.04 15.93
N PRO A 30 14.83 -18.96 15.31
CA PRO A 30 15.02 -19.49 13.97
C PRO A 30 14.99 -21.02 14.05
N SER A 31 13.85 -21.60 13.70
CA SER A 31 13.80 -23.01 13.35
C SER A 31 14.45 -23.14 11.98
N THR A 32 15.70 -23.55 11.97
CA THR A 32 16.37 -24.08 10.78
C THR A 32 15.71 -25.41 10.44
N ASP A 33 14.84 -25.44 9.44
CA ASP A 33 14.53 -26.68 8.70
C ASP A 33 13.86 -26.36 7.35
N ASP A 34 14.39 -27.02 6.32
CA ASP A 34 13.76 -27.31 5.03
C ASP A 34 13.64 -26.21 3.95
N GLY A 35 14.75 -26.00 3.23
CA GLY A 35 14.85 -26.60 1.89
C GLY A 35 13.90 -26.13 0.78
N SER A 36 13.35 -24.92 0.85
CA SER A 36 12.70 -24.30 -0.31
C SER A 36 13.68 -23.30 -0.95
N GLU A 37 14.03 -23.58 -2.20
CA GLU A 37 14.75 -22.66 -3.08
C GLU A 37 14.00 -21.31 -3.06
N PRO A 38 14.70 -20.16 -2.98
CA PRO A 38 14.02 -18.88 -3.14
C PRO A 38 13.47 -18.86 -4.56
N GLU A 39 12.14 -18.92 -4.67
CA GLU A 39 11.49 -18.45 -5.88
C GLU A 39 11.92 -17.00 -6.03
N THR A 40 12.63 -16.72 -7.12
CA THR A 40 13.00 -15.38 -7.53
C THR A 40 11.79 -14.48 -7.37
N PRO A 41 11.90 -13.32 -6.69
CA PRO A 41 10.84 -12.33 -6.72
C PRO A 41 10.41 -12.14 -8.17
N GLN A 42 9.11 -12.34 -8.40
CA GLN A 42 8.46 -11.97 -9.65
C GLN A 42 8.87 -10.53 -9.96
N GLU A 43 9.17 -10.24 -11.23
CA GLU A 43 9.46 -8.88 -11.69
C GLU A 43 8.38 -7.95 -11.13
N GLN A 44 8.77 -7.13 -10.15
CA GLN A 44 8.00 -6.01 -9.67
C GLN A 44 7.70 -5.17 -10.91
N GLY A 45 6.42 -4.83 -11.12
CA GLY A 45 5.97 -4.14 -12.32
C GLY A 45 6.91 -2.98 -12.62
N ASP A 46 7.37 -2.92 -13.87
CA ASP A 46 8.21 -1.86 -14.42
C ASP A 46 7.43 -0.55 -14.29
N GLY A 47 7.51 0.06 -13.10
CA GLY A 47 6.89 1.33 -12.82
C GLY A 47 7.76 2.38 -13.48
N ASP A 48 7.27 3.00 -14.56
CA ASP A 48 7.99 4.07 -15.22
C ASP A 48 8.26 5.22 -14.23
N GLU A 49 9.54 5.40 -13.88
CA GLU A 49 10.00 6.54 -13.11
C GLU A 49 9.84 7.80 -13.97
N ILE A 50 9.24 8.86 -13.42
CA ILE A 50 9.07 10.12 -14.13
C ILE A 50 9.77 11.25 -13.38
N ASP A 51 10.53 12.06 -14.11
CA ASP A 51 11.12 13.26 -13.52
C ASP A 51 9.99 14.26 -13.19
N PRO A 52 9.89 14.79 -11.96
CA PRO A 52 8.86 15.76 -11.60
C PRO A 52 8.89 17.01 -12.48
N ASP A 53 10.04 17.38 -13.05
CA ASP A 53 10.16 18.51 -13.97
C ASP A 53 9.58 18.22 -15.38
N ASP A 54 9.37 16.95 -15.73
CA ASP A 54 8.83 16.52 -17.02
C ASP A 54 7.30 16.30 -17.01
N VAL A 55 6.66 16.39 -15.84
CA VAL A 55 5.20 16.24 -15.69
C VAL A 55 4.45 17.41 -16.32
N SER A 56 3.49 17.10 -17.19
CA SER A 56 2.62 18.10 -17.83
C SER A 56 1.73 18.83 -16.81
N ASP A 57 1.53 20.15 -17.00
CA ASP A 57 0.57 20.96 -16.22
C ASP A 57 -0.88 20.48 -16.35
N THR A 58 -1.19 19.73 -17.41
CA THR A 58 -2.52 19.14 -17.66
C THR A 58 -2.62 17.68 -17.25
N ALA A 59 -1.53 17.07 -16.80
CA ALA A 59 -1.54 15.70 -16.31
C ALA A 59 -2.35 15.58 -15.02
N LEU A 60 -2.93 14.40 -14.83
CA LEU A 60 -3.70 14.03 -13.65
C LEU A 60 -3.25 12.66 -13.16
N THR A 61 -3.43 12.41 -11.87
CA THR A 61 -3.27 11.09 -11.29
C THR A 61 -4.61 10.36 -11.38
N ALA A 62 -4.67 9.28 -12.16
CA ALA A 62 -5.80 8.37 -12.22
C ALA A 62 -5.59 7.20 -11.25
N LEU A 63 -6.61 6.91 -10.44
CA LEU A 63 -6.60 5.76 -9.53
C LEU A 63 -7.58 4.68 -9.99
N VAL A 64 -7.12 3.47 -10.18
CA VAL A 64 -7.97 2.27 -10.31
C VAL A 64 -8.03 1.57 -8.95
N GLN A 65 -9.23 1.17 -8.55
CA GLN A 65 -9.43 0.48 -7.27
C GLN A 65 -10.47 -0.62 -7.45
N PRO A 66 -10.35 -1.71 -6.70
CA PRO A 66 -11.34 -2.78 -6.69
C PRO A 66 -12.71 -2.25 -6.26
N ASP A 67 -13.77 -2.85 -6.82
CA ASP A 67 -15.13 -2.53 -6.42
C ASP A 67 -15.39 -3.03 -4.98
N PRO A 68 -15.99 -2.19 -4.11
CA PRO A 68 -16.24 -2.59 -2.72
C PRO A 68 -17.20 -3.79 -2.59
N ASP A 69 -18.12 -3.97 -3.53
CA ASP A 69 -19.03 -5.12 -3.53
C ASP A 69 -18.26 -6.40 -3.92
N GLU A 70 -17.35 -6.33 -4.89
CA GLU A 70 -16.47 -7.45 -5.27
C GLU A 70 -15.57 -7.88 -4.10
N LEU A 71 -14.98 -6.92 -3.38
CA LEU A 71 -14.20 -7.23 -2.17
C LEU A 71 -15.04 -7.89 -1.07
N ALA A 72 -16.28 -7.45 -0.89
CA ALA A 72 -17.17 -8.04 0.10
C ALA A 72 -17.56 -9.49 -0.26
N GLU A 73 -17.67 -9.80 -1.55
CA GLU A 73 -17.89 -11.17 -2.03
C GLU A 73 -16.68 -12.06 -1.74
N ILE A 74 -15.47 -11.57 -2.00
CA ILE A 74 -14.22 -12.28 -1.69
C ILE A 74 -14.07 -12.52 -0.18
N GLU A 75 -14.36 -11.52 0.65
CA GLU A 75 -14.32 -11.66 2.10
C GLU A 75 -15.31 -12.75 2.58
N ALA A 76 -16.53 -12.76 2.03
CA ALA A 76 -17.53 -13.77 2.37
C ALA A 76 -17.06 -15.18 1.96
N GLU A 77 -16.46 -15.34 0.77
CA GLU A 77 -15.90 -16.61 0.30
C GLU A 77 -14.78 -17.11 1.24
N ILE A 78 -13.87 -16.22 1.65
CA ILE A 78 -12.76 -16.58 2.52
C ILE A 78 -13.25 -16.94 3.93
N VAL A 79 -14.25 -16.23 4.46
CA VAL A 79 -14.89 -16.60 5.73
C VAL A 79 -15.51 -17.99 5.65
N GLU A 80 -16.19 -18.33 4.56
CA GLU A 80 -16.76 -19.67 4.34
C GLU A 80 -15.65 -20.75 4.35
N GLN A 81 -14.53 -20.50 3.68
CA GLN A 81 -13.38 -21.41 3.66
C GLN A 81 -12.75 -21.61 5.05
N VAL A 82 -12.69 -20.56 5.87
CA VAL A 82 -12.23 -20.66 7.26
C VAL A 82 -13.20 -21.48 8.12
N GLU A 83 -14.51 -21.27 7.95
CA GLU A 83 -15.53 -22.06 8.66
C GLU A 83 -15.52 -23.54 8.26
N ALA A 84 -15.23 -23.82 6.98
CA ALA A 84 -15.03 -25.16 6.46
C ALA A 84 -13.71 -25.80 6.93
N GLY A 85 -12.79 -25.02 7.48
CA GLY A 85 -11.47 -25.45 7.93
C GLY A 85 -10.48 -25.68 6.78
N GLU A 86 -10.75 -25.09 5.61
CA GLU A 86 -9.86 -25.13 4.44
C GLU A 86 -8.71 -24.13 4.57
N LEU A 87 -8.98 -22.98 5.22
CA LEU A 87 -8.00 -21.96 5.56
C LEU A 87 -7.96 -21.75 7.08
N ASP A 88 -6.77 -21.54 7.61
CA ASP A 88 -6.61 -20.94 8.94
C ASP A 88 -6.64 -19.39 8.87
N GLN A 89 -6.59 -18.73 10.03
CA GLN A 89 -6.65 -17.26 10.10
C GLN A 89 -5.47 -16.56 9.44
N MET A 90 -4.28 -17.17 9.46
CA MET A 90 -3.08 -16.61 8.82
C MET A 90 -3.16 -16.79 7.30
N GLN A 91 -3.64 -17.94 6.84
CA GLN A 91 -3.84 -18.21 5.42
C GLN A 91 -4.94 -17.33 4.83
N ALA A 92 -6.06 -17.14 5.56
CA ALA A 92 -7.14 -16.25 5.13
C ALA A 92 -6.67 -14.80 4.92
N GLN A 93 -5.80 -14.28 5.79
CA GLN A 93 -5.23 -12.94 5.64
C GLN A 93 -4.31 -12.83 4.41
N GLN A 94 -3.50 -13.86 4.15
CA GLN A 94 -2.64 -13.90 2.96
C GLN A 94 -3.48 -14.02 1.69
N GLU A 95 -4.51 -14.86 1.70
CA GLU A 95 -5.43 -15.05 0.58
C GLU A 95 -6.19 -13.76 0.26
N MET A 96 -6.71 -13.05 1.26
CA MET A 96 -7.32 -11.72 1.07
C MET A 96 -6.37 -10.73 0.39
N GLN A 97 -5.10 -10.68 0.82
CA GLN A 97 -4.11 -9.77 0.25
C GLN A 97 -3.77 -10.15 -1.19
N ARG A 98 -3.54 -11.44 -1.45
CA ARG A 98 -3.28 -11.98 -2.79
C ARG A 98 -4.39 -11.63 -3.76
N ARG A 99 -5.64 -11.91 -3.39
CA ARG A 99 -6.81 -11.62 -4.24
C ARG A 99 -6.99 -10.13 -4.51
N GLN A 100 -6.72 -9.26 -3.52
CA GLN A 100 -6.76 -7.81 -3.73
C GLN A 100 -5.71 -7.35 -4.73
N MET A 101 -4.47 -7.85 -4.62
CA MET A 101 -3.40 -7.52 -5.57
C MET A 101 -3.74 -8.00 -6.99
N GLU A 102 -4.27 -9.22 -7.13
CA GLU A 102 -4.71 -9.75 -8.42
C GLU A 102 -5.78 -8.88 -9.08
N ILE A 103 -6.77 -8.39 -8.33
CA ILE A 103 -7.78 -7.49 -8.89
C ILE A 103 -7.17 -6.17 -9.33
N ILE A 104 -6.27 -5.59 -8.53
CA ILE A 104 -5.62 -4.32 -8.88
C ILE A 104 -4.80 -4.49 -10.16
N ASP A 105 -4.05 -5.58 -10.29
CA ASP A 105 -3.26 -5.93 -11.48
C ASP A 105 -4.16 -6.06 -12.72
N ASP A 106 -5.26 -6.83 -12.62
CA ASP A 106 -6.24 -6.98 -13.71
C ASP A 106 -6.87 -5.62 -14.12
N LEU A 107 -7.18 -4.76 -13.15
CA LEU A 107 -7.71 -3.42 -13.40
C LEU A 107 -6.67 -2.50 -14.05
N ALA A 108 -5.43 -2.58 -13.60
CA ALA A 108 -4.29 -1.83 -14.14
C ALA A 108 -4.07 -2.18 -15.61
N ASP A 109 -3.99 -3.46 -15.93
CA ASP A 109 -3.84 -3.98 -17.29
C ASP A 109 -5.00 -3.54 -18.20
N SER A 110 -6.23 -3.66 -17.70
CA SER A 110 -7.43 -3.23 -18.44
C SER A 110 -7.41 -1.73 -18.76
N PHE A 111 -7.02 -0.91 -17.78
CA PHE A 111 -6.92 0.54 -17.96
C PHE A 111 -5.82 0.91 -18.95
N GLN A 112 -4.62 0.34 -18.83
CA GLN A 112 -3.52 0.57 -19.76
C GLN A 112 -3.86 0.12 -21.17
N SER A 113 -4.50 -1.04 -21.34
CA SER A 113 -4.97 -1.51 -22.65
C SER A 113 -5.96 -0.52 -23.26
N THR A 114 -6.91 -0.02 -22.47
CA THR A 114 -7.90 0.96 -22.93
C THR A 114 -7.23 2.27 -23.33
N ALA A 115 -6.25 2.74 -22.56
CA ALA A 115 -5.49 3.95 -22.86
C ALA A 115 -4.63 3.79 -24.13
N ALA A 116 -4.02 2.63 -24.35
CA ALA A 116 -3.20 2.35 -25.54
C ALA A 116 -4.03 2.36 -26.84
N ASP A 117 -5.31 1.99 -26.76
CA ASP A 117 -6.25 2.05 -27.88
C ASP A 117 -6.91 3.44 -28.05
N ALA A 118 -6.73 4.34 -27.08
CA ALA A 118 -7.31 5.68 -27.10
C ALA A 118 -6.40 6.70 -27.81
N ASP A 119 -6.97 7.52 -28.68
CA ASP A 119 -6.26 8.66 -29.28
C ASP A 119 -6.32 9.94 -28.41
N ALA A 120 -7.24 9.99 -27.44
CA ALA A 120 -7.63 11.21 -26.73
C ALA A 120 -6.87 11.44 -25.41
N TYR A 121 -6.23 10.41 -24.87
CA TYR A 121 -5.39 10.49 -23.67
C TYR A 121 -4.38 9.35 -23.68
N HIS A 122 -3.34 9.47 -22.87
CA HIS A 122 -2.29 8.47 -22.76
C HIS A 122 -1.79 8.37 -21.31
N VAL A 123 -1.18 7.24 -20.99
CA VAL A 123 -0.48 7.01 -19.72
C VAL A 123 0.97 7.46 -19.92
N GLU A 124 1.42 8.42 -19.11
CA GLU A 124 2.80 8.91 -19.10
C GLU A 124 3.68 8.05 -18.19
N ALA A 125 3.13 7.59 -17.06
CA ALA A 125 3.81 6.74 -16.09
C ALA A 125 2.79 5.89 -15.31
N SER A 126 3.23 4.76 -14.76
CA SER A 126 2.36 3.87 -13.99
C SER A 126 3.02 3.27 -12.76
N MET A 127 2.22 3.06 -11.72
CA MET A 127 2.51 2.26 -10.54
C MET A 127 1.40 1.21 -10.43
N PRO A 128 1.46 0.12 -11.23
CA PRO A 128 0.35 -0.83 -11.38
C PRO A 128 -0.02 -1.50 -10.06
N ASP A 129 0.97 -1.88 -9.24
CA ASP A 129 0.76 -2.48 -7.92
C ASP A 129 -0.03 -1.59 -6.95
N GLN A 130 -0.01 -0.27 -7.17
CA GLN A 130 -0.73 0.72 -6.38
C GLN A 130 -2.03 1.18 -7.06
N GLY A 131 -2.33 0.66 -8.26
CA GLY A 131 -3.43 1.11 -9.09
C GLY A 131 -3.35 2.59 -9.46
N ALA A 132 -2.16 3.17 -9.58
CA ALA A 132 -1.97 4.59 -9.82
C ALA A 132 -1.30 4.87 -11.16
N PHE A 133 -1.84 5.84 -11.91
CA PHE A 133 -1.36 6.19 -13.25
C PHE A 133 -1.25 7.69 -13.40
N LEU A 134 -0.15 8.17 -13.96
CA LEU A 134 -0.06 9.54 -14.45
C LEU A 134 -0.59 9.57 -15.89
N VAL A 135 -1.60 10.39 -16.13
CA VAL A 135 -2.28 10.47 -17.43
C VAL A 135 -2.37 11.90 -17.93
N ASP A 136 -2.14 12.10 -19.22
CA ASP A 136 -2.30 13.38 -19.89
C ASP A 136 -3.20 13.22 -21.14
N GLY A 137 -4.07 14.21 -21.37
CA GLY A 137 -4.97 14.22 -22.52
C GLY A 137 -6.22 15.06 -22.35
N ASP A 138 -7.21 14.77 -23.19
CA ASP A 138 -8.50 15.46 -23.25
C ASP A 138 -9.29 15.26 -21.95
N ALA A 139 -9.63 16.37 -21.28
CA ALA A 139 -10.38 16.34 -20.02
C ALA A 139 -11.75 15.64 -20.13
N GLU A 140 -12.44 15.77 -21.27
CA GLU A 140 -13.71 15.06 -21.50
C GLU A 140 -13.52 13.53 -21.57
N ALA A 141 -12.40 13.06 -22.14
CA ALA A 141 -12.09 11.64 -22.23
C ALA A 141 -11.75 11.07 -20.85
N LEU A 142 -10.94 11.78 -20.06
CA LEU A 142 -10.59 11.37 -18.69
C LEU A 142 -11.82 11.35 -17.77
N VAL A 143 -12.70 12.34 -17.87
CA VAL A 143 -13.96 12.36 -17.12
C VAL A 143 -14.90 11.23 -17.56
N ALA A 144 -14.87 10.83 -18.83
CA ALA A 144 -15.63 9.66 -19.29
C ALA A 144 -15.16 8.38 -18.58
N GLN A 145 -13.85 8.18 -18.41
CA GLN A 145 -13.31 7.02 -17.66
C GLN A 145 -13.83 6.97 -16.22
N LEU A 146 -13.94 8.13 -15.56
CA LEU A 146 -14.49 8.22 -14.21
C LEU A 146 -15.98 7.87 -14.15
N ASN A 147 -16.75 8.28 -15.17
CA ASN A 147 -18.19 7.98 -15.23
C ASN A 147 -18.47 6.52 -15.58
N ASP A 148 -17.60 5.91 -16.38
CA ASP A 148 -17.70 4.50 -16.80
C ASP A 148 -17.16 3.56 -15.72
N GLY A 149 -16.49 4.09 -14.69
CA GLY A 149 -15.93 3.33 -13.57
C GLY A 149 -14.57 2.71 -13.84
N ALA A 150 -13.96 3.00 -14.99
CA ALA A 150 -12.61 2.53 -15.32
C ALA A 150 -11.55 3.14 -14.39
N VAL A 151 -11.80 4.35 -13.90
CA VAL A 151 -11.01 4.97 -12.82
C VAL A 151 -11.95 5.34 -11.67
N SER A 152 -11.46 5.17 -10.45
CA SER A 152 -12.18 5.50 -9.20
C SER A 152 -12.03 6.97 -8.82
N ALA A 153 -10.93 7.61 -9.21
CA ALA A 153 -10.65 9.01 -8.92
C ALA A 153 -9.69 9.62 -9.95
N LEU A 154 -9.77 10.95 -10.08
CA LEU A 154 -8.79 11.80 -10.74
C LEU A 154 -8.30 12.84 -9.73
N LEU A 155 -7.00 12.85 -9.48
CA LEU A 155 -6.32 13.75 -8.55
C LEU A 155 -5.33 14.63 -9.32
N PRO A 156 -4.80 15.71 -8.72
CA PRO A 156 -3.68 16.43 -9.33
C PRO A 156 -2.49 15.49 -9.57
N SER A 157 -1.62 15.85 -10.52
CA SER A 157 -0.44 15.05 -10.87
C SER A 157 0.60 14.98 -9.75
N GLN A 158 0.61 15.96 -8.85
CA GLN A 158 1.53 16.00 -7.70
C GLN A 158 1.41 14.76 -6.82
N GLU A 159 0.20 14.22 -6.66
CA GLU A 159 -0.07 13.04 -5.86
C GLU A 159 0.63 11.78 -6.40
N TYR A 160 0.78 11.67 -7.73
CA TYR A 160 1.58 10.59 -8.34
C TYR A 160 3.07 10.76 -8.01
N VAL A 161 3.60 11.96 -8.18
CA VAL A 161 5.01 12.29 -7.90
C VAL A 161 5.34 12.02 -6.42
N GLU A 162 4.50 12.50 -5.50
CA GLU A 162 4.70 12.28 -4.06
C GLU A 162 4.68 10.79 -3.70
N ALA A 163 3.81 10.00 -4.34
CA ALA A 163 3.74 8.56 -4.13
C ALA A 163 5.00 7.85 -4.65
N GLN A 164 5.48 8.24 -5.84
CA GLN A 164 6.71 7.71 -6.42
C GLN A 164 7.94 8.02 -5.55
N GLU A 165 8.10 9.27 -5.11
CA GLU A 165 9.19 9.68 -4.21
C GLU A 165 9.16 8.93 -2.88
N ALA A 166 7.95 8.67 -2.33
CA ALA A 166 7.81 7.91 -1.10
C ALA A 166 8.26 6.45 -1.25
N MET A 167 8.15 5.87 -2.45
CA MET A 167 8.66 4.52 -2.73
C MET A 167 10.17 4.52 -2.95
N ALA A 168 10.70 5.49 -3.69
CA ALA A 168 12.15 5.64 -3.86
C ALA A 168 12.91 5.90 -2.54
N ALA A 169 12.22 6.47 -1.53
CA ALA A 169 12.77 6.69 -0.21
C ALA A 169 12.77 5.45 0.70
N GLN A 170 12.17 4.33 0.27
CA GLN A 170 12.27 3.06 1.00
C GLN A 170 13.66 2.46 0.73
N PRO A 171 14.50 2.27 1.75
CA PRO A 171 15.82 1.70 1.54
C PRO A 171 15.68 0.27 1.06
N ASP A 172 16.37 -0.07 -0.04
CA ASP A 172 16.54 -1.44 -0.48
C ASP A 172 17.09 -2.27 0.71
N PRO A 173 16.43 -3.36 1.12
CA PRO A 173 16.96 -4.23 2.17
C PRO A 173 18.31 -4.86 1.76
N ASP A 174 18.60 -4.89 0.46
CA ASP A 174 19.86 -5.36 -0.11
C ASP A 174 21.00 -4.31 -0.09
N GLU A 175 20.69 -3.03 0.11
CA GLU A 175 21.68 -1.95 0.29
C GLU A 175 21.91 -1.57 1.76
N MET A 176 21.40 -2.36 2.72
CA MET A 176 21.95 -2.35 4.08
C MET A 176 23.34 -2.94 4.03
N ASP A 177 24.30 -2.08 3.69
CA ASP A 177 25.73 -2.33 3.58
C ASP A 177 26.16 -3.33 4.65
N GLU A 178 26.72 -4.48 4.26
CA GLU A 178 27.27 -5.48 5.20
C GLU A 178 28.23 -4.80 6.20
N GLU A 179 28.85 -3.68 5.80
CA GLU A 179 29.67 -2.81 6.65
C GLU A 179 28.91 -2.21 7.85
N ALA A 180 27.63 -1.82 7.70
CA ALA A 180 26.82 -1.24 8.78
C ALA A 180 26.43 -2.31 9.83
N LEU A 181 26.17 -3.54 9.38
CA LEU A 181 25.92 -4.70 10.25
C LEU A 181 27.19 -5.17 10.98
N GLU A 182 28.36 -5.09 10.32
CA GLU A 182 29.66 -5.42 10.92
C GLU A 182 30.11 -4.38 11.97
N GLU A 183 29.83 -3.09 11.76
CA GLU A 183 30.15 -2.02 12.72
C GLU A 183 29.34 -2.16 14.02
N GLU A 184 28.04 -2.44 13.94
CA GLU A 184 27.18 -2.70 15.11
C GLU A 184 27.63 -3.94 15.90
N LEU A 185 28.07 -5.00 15.21
CA LEU A 185 28.58 -6.21 15.84
C LEU A 185 29.92 -5.99 16.56
N GLN A 186 30.79 -5.12 16.04
CA GLN A 186 32.05 -4.80 16.70
C GLN A 186 31.86 -3.95 17.96
N GLU A 187 30.98 -2.94 17.93
CA GLU A 187 30.68 -2.11 19.10
C GLU A 187 30.09 -2.94 20.26
N GLN A 188 29.25 -3.93 19.94
CA GLN A 188 28.63 -4.80 20.94
C GLN A 188 29.61 -5.80 21.59
N VAL A 189 30.71 -6.14 20.90
CA VAL A 189 31.78 -7.02 21.41
C VAL A 189 32.75 -6.24 22.30
N GLU A 190 33.01 -4.96 22.02
CA GLU A 190 33.89 -4.13 22.85
C GLU A 190 33.25 -3.70 24.18
N GLU A 191 31.92 -3.56 24.26
CA GLU A 191 31.23 -3.22 25.53
C GLU A 191 31.13 -4.41 26.52
N GLN A 192 31.35 -5.64 26.03
CA GLN A 192 31.34 -6.87 26.86
C GLN A 192 32.73 -7.48 27.12
N GLY A 193 33.81 -6.79 26.74
CA GLY A 193 35.22 -7.19 26.94
C GLY A 193 35.88 -6.64 28.20
#